data_AF-A0A971GDZ9-F1
#
_entry.id   AF-A0A971GDZ9-F1
#
_cell.length_a   1.000
_cell.length_b   1.000
_cell.length_c   1.000
_cell.angle_alpha   90.00
_cell.angle_beta   90.00
_cell.angle_gamma   90.00
#
_symmetry.space_group_name_H-M   'P 1'
#
loop_
_entity.id
_entity.type
_entity.pdbx_description
1 polymer ?
#
loop_
_entity_poly.entity_id
_entity_poly.type
_entity_poly.pdbx_seq_one_letter_code
_entity_poly.pdbx_strand_id
1 'polypeptide(L)'
;DSIREIIDSVKPKRTFYTVETMPWMVPDSPEEYLQLIKDVDRKAFGVHLDFVNMINCPKRYLFCDEFIEECFTKLGPYIKSIHGKDVIMENAYTTIIHETMPGKGIINYRKVALLCESLGPDTTLFVEHLPDFESYRKAAAYVREQAALAGVKTD
;
A
#
# COMPACT_ATOMS: atom_id res chain seq x y z
N ASP A 1 4.81 0.56 -22.54
CA ASP A 1 3.95 0.13 -23.67
C ASP A 1 2.93 -0.93 -23.30
N SER A 2 3.29 -2.03 -22.64
CA SER A 2 2.34 -3.12 -22.31
C SER A 2 1.10 -2.68 -21.52
N ILE A 3 1.24 -1.77 -20.55
CA ILE A 3 0.09 -1.25 -19.77
C ILE A 3 -0.93 -0.53 -20.68
N ARG A 4 -0.44 0.34 -21.58
CA ARG A 4 -1.30 1.08 -22.51
C ARG A 4 -2.02 0.12 -23.46
N GLU A 5 -1.30 -0.85 -24.01
CA GLU A 5 -1.86 -1.87 -24.91
C GLU A 5 -2.98 -2.67 -24.24
N ILE A 6 -2.78 -3.11 -22.99
CA ILE A 6 -3.79 -3.85 -22.23
C ILE A 6 -5.04 -2.98 -22.02
N ILE A 7 -4.86 -1.74 -21.55
CA ILE A 7 -5.98 -0.83 -21.29
C ILE A 7 -6.75 -0.51 -22.58
N ASP A 8 -6.04 -0.20 -23.66
CA ASP A 8 -6.62 0.20 -24.94
C ASP A 8 -7.34 -0.97 -25.63
N SER A 9 -6.87 -2.20 -25.40
CA SER A 9 -7.51 -3.43 -25.91
C SER A 9 -8.76 -3.81 -25.10
N VAL A 10 -8.68 -3.78 -23.76
CA VAL A 10 -9.77 -4.19 -22.87
C VAL A 10 -10.87 -3.14 -22.76
N LYS A 11 -10.52 -1.85 -22.78
CA LYS A 11 -11.43 -0.71 -22.59
C LYS A 11 -12.30 -0.85 -21.33
N PRO A 12 -11.68 -0.98 -20.14
CA PRO A 12 -12.41 -1.24 -18.90
C PRO A 12 -13.39 -0.10 -18.58
N LYS A 13 -14.62 -0.47 -18.17
CA LYS A 13 -15.69 0.47 -17.82
C LYS A 13 -15.96 0.58 -16.32
N ARG A 14 -15.62 -0.46 -15.57
CA ARG A 14 -15.94 -0.62 -14.13
C ARG A 14 -14.74 -1.06 -13.29
N THR A 15 -13.55 -1.06 -13.88
CA THR A 15 -12.32 -1.51 -13.22
C THR A 15 -11.16 -0.64 -13.67
N PHE A 16 -10.06 -0.72 -12.92
CA PHE A 16 -8.81 -0.05 -13.20
C PHE A 16 -7.71 -1.09 -13.36
N TYR A 17 -6.75 -0.80 -14.21
CA TYR A 17 -5.48 -1.51 -14.23
C TYR A 17 -4.55 -0.83 -13.22
N THR A 18 -3.93 -1.63 -12.35
CA THR A 18 -2.98 -1.16 -11.34
C THR A 18 -1.74 -2.02 -11.39
N VAL A 19 -0.59 -1.48 -10.98
CA VAL A 19 0.64 -2.25 -10.81
C VAL A 19 1.00 -2.36 -9.34
N GLU A 20 1.38 -3.55 -8.92
CA GLU A 20 1.98 -3.76 -7.61
C GLU A 20 3.39 -3.19 -7.60
N THR A 21 3.70 -2.42 -6.57
CA THR A 21 5.06 -1.90 -6.35
C THR A 21 5.90 -2.97 -5.71
N MET A 22 7.15 -3.13 -6.14
CA MET A 22 8.07 -4.11 -5.57
C MET A 22 9.27 -3.40 -4.95
N PRO A 23 9.89 -3.94 -3.89
CA PRO A 23 10.99 -3.25 -3.19
C PRO A 23 12.23 -2.93 -4.03
N TRP A 24 12.42 -3.63 -5.16
CA TRP A 24 13.61 -3.58 -6.01
C TRP A 24 13.36 -3.03 -7.42
N MET A 25 12.18 -2.50 -7.72
CA MET A 25 11.89 -1.94 -9.04
C MET A 25 10.89 -0.78 -8.99
N VAL A 26 10.97 0.08 -10.02
CA VAL A 26 10.06 1.22 -10.20
C VAL A 26 8.62 0.75 -10.51
N PRO A 27 7.59 1.47 -10.05
CA PRO A 27 7.68 2.64 -9.19
C PRO A 27 7.98 2.26 -7.74
N ASP A 28 9.02 2.83 -7.16
CA ASP A 28 9.45 2.54 -5.78
C ASP A 28 9.05 3.64 -4.78
N SER A 29 8.40 4.69 -5.26
CA SER A 29 8.04 5.91 -4.53
C SER A 29 6.75 6.52 -5.05
N PRO A 30 6.07 7.37 -4.27
CA PRO A 30 4.89 8.08 -4.76
C PRO A 30 5.20 9.01 -5.93
N GLU A 31 6.38 9.62 -6.00
CA GLU A 31 6.82 10.42 -7.15
C GLU A 31 6.95 9.59 -8.41
N GLU A 32 7.62 8.45 -8.35
CA GLU A 32 7.76 7.57 -9.50
C GLU A 32 6.42 6.99 -9.94
N TYR A 33 5.51 6.70 -9.00
CA TYR A 33 4.17 6.24 -9.36
C TYR A 33 3.37 7.36 -10.04
N LEU A 34 3.46 8.61 -9.57
CA LEU A 34 2.86 9.75 -10.26
C LEU A 34 3.43 9.95 -11.66
N GLN A 35 4.75 9.79 -11.81
CA GLN A 35 5.40 9.85 -13.11
C GLN A 35 4.91 8.70 -14.01
N LEU A 36 4.77 7.48 -13.49
CA LEU A 36 4.19 6.36 -14.22
C LEU A 36 2.74 6.61 -14.64
N ILE A 37 1.91 7.22 -13.79
CA ILE A 37 0.53 7.59 -14.13
C ILE A 37 0.52 8.57 -15.30
N LYS A 38 1.39 9.59 -15.25
CA LYS A 38 1.55 10.57 -16.33
C LYS A 38 2.04 9.91 -17.61
N ASP A 39 2.98 8.97 -17.51
CA ASP A 39 3.51 8.28 -18.68
C ASP A 39 2.49 7.30 -19.26
N VAL A 40 1.71 6.58 -18.45
CA VAL A 40 0.65 5.71 -18.98
C VAL A 40 -0.44 6.53 -19.68
N ASP A 41 -0.82 7.69 -19.14
CA ASP A 41 -1.82 8.62 -19.70
C ASP A 41 -3.12 7.93 -20.13
N ARG A 42 -3.69 7.13 -19.22
CA ARG A 42 -4.99 6.49 -19.39
C ARG A 42 -5.82 6.62 -18.13
N LYS A 43 -7.06 7.09 -18.29
CA LYS A 43 -8.03 7.24 -17.18
C LYS A 43 -8.26 5.95 -16.38
N ALA A 44 -8.10 4.79 -17.02
CA ALA A 44 -8.29 3.49 -16.40
C ALA A 44 -7.03 2.93 -15.72
N PHE A 45 -5.94 3.69 -15.64
CA PHE A 45 -4.79 3.33 -14.84
C PHE A 45 -4.90 3.95 -13.44
N GLY A 46 -4.67 3.16 -12.40
CA GLY A 46 -4.74 3.57 -11.01
C GLY A 46 -3.60 3.00 -10.18
N VAL A 47 -3.66 3.27 -8.87
CA VAL A 47 -2.65 2.86 -7.91
C VAL A 47 -3.15 1.66 -7.12
N HIS A 48 -2.34 0.62 -7.11
CA HIS A 48 -2.35 -0.38 -6.05
C HIS A 48 -1.23 -0.02 -5.08
N LEU A 49 -1.58 0.44 -3.89
CA LEU A 49 -0.62 0.96 -2.92
C LEU A 49 -0.11 -0.17 -2.03
N ASP A 50 1.19 -0.41 -2.09
CA ASP A 50 1.89 -1.22 -1.11
C ASP A 50 3.03 -0.39 -0.50
N PHE A 51 2.70 0.32 0.57
CA PHE A 51 3.66 1.18 1.25
C PHE A 51 4.77 0.39 1.93
N VAL A 52 4.56 -0.90 2.27
CA VAL A 52 5.63 -1.74 2.84
C VAL A 52 6.65 -2.10 1.77
N ASN A 53 6.21 -2.45 0.55
CA ASN A 53 7.14 -2.68 -0.55
C ASN A 53 7.97 -1.44 -0.88
N MET A 54 7.41 -0.24 -0.71
CA MET A 54 8.16 1.00 -0.91
C MET A 54 9.06 1.39 0.29
N ILE A 55 8.91 0.80 1.48
CA ILE A 55 9.83 0.98 2.63
C ILE A 55 11.09 0.11 2.41
N ASN A 56 11.89 0.50 1.41
CA ASN A 56 13.03 -0.27 0.92
C ASN A 56 14.40 0.26 1.38
N CYS A 57 14.43 1.27 2.27
CA CYS A 57 15.68 1.82 2.80
C CYS A 57 15.54 2.31 4.25
N PRO A 58 16.65 2.48 5.01
CA PRO A 58 16.60 2.83 6.43
C PRO A 58 15.90 4.16 6.70
N LYS A 59 15.99 5.12 5.77
CA LYS A 59 15.32 6.41 5.90
C LYS A 59 13.80 6.24 5.88
N ARG A 60 13.26 5.49 4.92
CA ARG A 60 11.80 5.23 4.84
C ARG A 60 11.32 4.36 5.98
N TYR A 61 12.15 3.46 6.50
CA TYR A 61 11.83 2.69 7.69
C TYR A 61 11.72 3.57 8.95
N LEU A 62 12.73 4.42 9.18
CA LEU A 62 12.77 5.31 10.35
C LEU A 62 11.63 6.36 10.34
N PHE A 63 11.28 6.87 9.16
CA PHE A 63 10.24 7.88 8.94
C PHE A 63 9.03 7.29 8.21
N CYS A 64 8.64 6.06 8.58
CA CYS A 64 7.58 5.33 7.86
C CYS A 64 6.22 6.00 7.98
N ASP A 65 5.91 6.63 9.13
CA ASP A 65 4.66 7.35 9.32
C ASP A 65 4.56 8.55 8.38
N GLU A 66 5.62 9.33 8.22
CA GLU A 66 5.68 10.46 7.29
C GLU A 66 5.65 10.00 5.83
N PHE A 67 6.37 8.92 5.52
CA PHE A 67 6.40 8.33 4.18
C PHE A 67 5.03 7.78 3.76
N ILE A 68 4.33 7.09 4.65
CA ILE A 68 2.97 6.59 4.38
C ILE A 68 2.03 7.76 4.14
N GLU A 69 2.07 8.80 4.99
CA GLU A 69 1.25 10.00 4.79
C GLU A 69 1.53 10.67 3.44
N GLU A 70 2.79 10.74 3.02
CA GLU A 70 3.19 11.22 1.70
C GLU A 70 2.58 10.37 0.57
N CYS A 71 2.61 9.04 0.68
CA CYS A 71 1.95 8.14 -0.28
C CYS A 71 0.46 8.46 -0.43
N PHE A 72 -0.28 8.55 0.67
CA PHE A 72 -1.70 8.88 0.64
C PHE A 72 -1.97 10.30 0.11
N THR A 73 -1.14 11.27 0.48
CA THR A 73 -1.27 12.66 0.02
C THR A 73 -1.09 12.78 -1.49
N LYS A 74 -0.09 12.10 -2.05
CA LYS A 74 0.25 12.19 -3.47
C LYS A 74 -0.60 11.28 -4.33
N LEU A 75 -0.85 10.05 -3.87
CA LEU A 75 -1.49 9.01 -4.67
C LEU A 75 -2.99 8.86 -4.39
N GLY A 76 -3.52 9.46 -3.32
CA GLY A 76 -4.90 9.33 -2.86
C GLY A 76 -5.97 9.33 -3.96
N PRO A 77 -6.00 10.32 -4.88
CA PRO A 77 -6.97 10.37 -5.97
C PRO A 77 -6.93 9.17 -6.94
N TYR A 78 -5.82 8.45 -6.97
CA TYR A 78 -5.55 7.35 -7.90
C TYR A 78 -5.63 5.97 -7.24
N ILE A 79 -5.61 5.88 -5.90
CA ILE A 79 -5.66 4.61 -5.16
C ILE A 79 -6.97 3.86 -5.47
N LYS A 80 -6.83 2.55 -5.72
CA LYS A 80 -7.94 1.60 -5.95
C LYS A 80 -7.92 0.43 -4.98
N SER A 81 -6.75 0.11 -4.44
CA SER A 81 -6.58 -0.95 -3.45
C SER A 81 -5.25 -0.75 -2.71
N ILE A 82 -5.17 -1.31 -1.49
CA ILE A 82 -4.04 -1.14 -0.59
C ILE A 82 -3.67 -2.50 0.02
N HIS A 83 -2.38 -2.85 0.00
CA HIS A 83 -1.85 -3.95 0.79
C HIS A 83 -1.55 -3.51 2.22
N GLY A 84 -2.12 -4.24 3.17
CA GLY A 84 -1.89 -4.09 4.61
C GLY A 84 -0.85 -5.10 5.06
N LYS A 85 0.41 -4.64 5.11
CA LYS A 85 1.54 -5.40 5.63
C LYS A 85 2.25 -4.65 6.75
N ASP A 86 3.20 -5.29 7.40
CA ASP A 86 4.06 -4.65 8.37
C ASP A 86 5.53 -4.88 8.03
N VAL A 87 6.42 -4.16 8.69
CA VAL A 87 7.84 -4.17 8.35
C VAL A 87 8.72 -4.08 9.60
N ILE A 88 9.84 -4.79 9.57
CA ILE A 88 10.88 -4.72 10.60
C ILE A 88 12.26 -4.68 9.92
N MET A 89 13.14 -3.80 10.39
CA MET A 89 14.54 -3.75 9.94
C MET A 89 15.41 -4.48 10.95
N GLU A 90 16.24 -5.42 10.50
CA GLU A 90 17.17 -6.13 11.38
C GLU A 90 18.28 -5.22 11.87
N ASN A 91 18.78 -5.49 13.07
CA ASN A 91 20.03 -4.91 13.54
C ASN A 91 21.23 -5.69 12.99
N ALA A 92 21.45 -5.57 11.68
CA ALA A 92 22.54 -6.21 10.94
C ALA A 92 23.51 -5.16 10.38
N TYR A 93 24.73 -5.58 10.02
CA TYR A 93 25.74 -4.66 9.46
C TYR A 93 25.28 -4.03 8.14
N THR A 94 24.72 -4.85 7.25
CA THR A 94 24.04 -4.39 6.02
C THR A 94 22.55 -4.23 6.28
N THR A 95 21.92 -3.29 5.58
CA THR A 95 20.46 -3.10 5.67
C THR A 95 19.72 -4.34 5.20
N ILE A 96 18.90 -4.90 6.10
CA ILE A 96 17.96 -5.98 5.80
C ILE A 96 16.62 -5.56 6.37
N ILE A 97 15.61 -5.49 5.50
CA ILE A 97 14.24 -5.09 5.85
C ILE A 97 13.34 -6.27 5.51
N HIS A 98 12.62 -6.77 6.52
CA HIS A 98 11.67 -7.86 6.37
C HIS A 98 10.26 -7.34 6.40
N GLU A 99 9.48 -7.84 5.47
CA GLU A 99 8.04 -7.88 5.61
C GLU A 99 7.65 -8.78 6.79
N THR A 100 6.60 -8.39 7.52
CA THR A 100 6.00 -9.18 8.59
C THR A 100 4.49 -8.96 8.65
N MET A 101 3.81 -9.75 9.47
CA MET A 101 2.36 -9.66 9.66
C MET A 101 1.97 -8.32 10.31
N PRO A 102 0.86 -7.68 9.92
CA PRO A 102 0.25 -6.56 10.64
C PRO A 102 0.27 -6.75 12.16
N GLY A 103 0.88 -5.81 12.87
CA GLY A 103 1.03 -5.82 14.33
C GLY A 103 2.27 -6.54 14.84
N LYS A 104 3.20 -6.92 13.96
CA LYS A 104 4.49 -7.53 14.30
C LYS A 104 5.69 -6.69 13.89
N GLY A 105 5.47 -5.56 13.24
CA GLY A 105 6.51 -4.59 12.89
C GLY A 105 6.25 -3.23 13.53
N ILE A 106 6.54 -2.17 12.79
CA ILE A 106 6.51 -0.79 13.28
C ILE A 106 5.38 0.06 12.69
N ILE A 107 4.59 -0.46 11.74
CA ILE A 107 3.59 0.36 11.04
C ILE A 107 2.48 0.82 12.00
N ASN A 108 2.23 2.13 12.01
CA ASN A 108 1.13 2.73 12.77
C ASN A 108 -0.22 2.52 12.08
N TYR A 109 -0.84 1.38 12.32
CA TYR A 109 -2.10 1.02 11.69
C TYR A 109 -3.30 1.92 12.05
N ARG A 110 -3.23 2.67 13.16
CA ARG A 110 -4.26 3.68 13.47
C ARG A 110 -4.17 4.85 12.50
N LYS A 111 -2.96 5.31 12.21
CA LYS A 111 -2.71 6.34 11.20
C LYS A 111 -3.13 5.86 9.81
N VAL A 112 -2.75 4.63 9.45
CA VAL A 112 -3.17 4.00 8.17
C VAL A 112 -4.70 3.97 8.05
N ALA A 113 -5.42 3.57 9.11
CA ALA A 113 -6.88 3.53 9.08
C ALA A 113 -7.51 4.91 8.82
N LEU A 114 -7.01 5.97 9.48
CA LEU A 114 -7.48 7.35 9.25
C LEU A 114 -7.20 7.82 7.82
N LEU A 115 -6.03 7.45 7.27
CA LEU A 115 -5.68 7.76 5.89
C LEU A 115 -6.60 7.03 4.90
N CYS A 116 -6.92 5.76 5.15
CA CYS A 116 -7.91 5.02 4.35
C CYS A 116 -9.31 5.64 4.42
N GLU A 117 -9.79 6.01 5.61
CA GLU A 117 -11.08 6.69 5.80
C GLU A 117 -11.14 7.99 4.96
N SER A 118 -10.04 8.74 4.87
CA SER A 118 -9.97 9.98 4.07
C SER A 118 -10.13 9.77 2.57
N LEU A 119 -9.88 8.56 2.06
CA LEU A 119 -10.06 8.20 0.64
C LEU A 119 -11.53 7.85 0.32
N GLY A 120 -12.34 7.59 1.34
CA GLY A 120 -13.77 7.29 1.23
C GLY A 120 -14.13 5.86 1.65
N PRO A 121 -15.43 5.59 1.85
CA PRO A 121 -15.93 4.36 2.50
C PRO A 121 -15.68 3.08 1.69
N ASP A 122 -15.50 3.18 0.37
CA ASP A 122 -15.25 2.03 -0.51
C ASP A 122 -13.76 1.66 -0.60
N THR A 123 -12.88 2.35 0.14
CA THR A 123 -11.44 2.10 0.10
C THR A 123 -11.12 0.74 0.70
N THR A 124 -10.57 -0.15 -0.14
CA THR A 124 -10.22 -1.50 0.28
C THR A 124 -8.75 -1.60 0.69
N LEU A 125 -8.51 -1.96 1.94
CA LEU A 125 -7.23 -2.44 2.44
C LEU A 125 -7.37 -3.92 2.81
N PHE A 126 -6.44 -4.75 2.32
CA PHE A 126 -6.42 -6.18 2.63
C PHE A 126 -5.00 -6.66 2.95
N VAL A 127 -4.91 -7.65 3.83
CA VAL A 127 -3.64 -8.27 4.24
C VAL A 127 -3.20 -9.31 3.21
N GLU A 128 -1.90 -9.55 3.10
CA GLU A 128 -1.32 -10.48 2.13
C GLU A 128 -0.03 -11.13 2.64
N HIS A 129 0.53 -12.06 1.84
CA HIS A 129 1.80 -12.77 2.13
C HIS A 129 1.83 -13.54 3.45
N LEU A 130 0.66 -13.96 3.93
CA LEU A 130 0.53 -14.75 5.16
C LEU A 130 0.53 -16.25 4.84
N PRO A 131 1.18 -17.10 5.68
CA PRO A 131 1.42 -18.51 5.36
C PRO A 131 0.17 -19.40 5.43
N ASP A 132 -0.88 -18.98 6.15
CA ASP A 132 -2.05 -19.80 6.40
C ASP A 132 -3.30 -18.97 6.75
N PHE A 133 -4.47 -19.62 6.72
CA PHE A 133 -5.74 -18.96 7.04
C PHE A 133 -5.78 -18.31 8.43
N GLU A 134 -5.15 -18.92 9.43
CA GLU A 134 -5.18 -18.39 10.80
C GLU A 134 -4.36 -17.11 10.94
N SER A 135 -3.24 -17.00 10.24
CA SER A 135 -2.46 -15.77 10.15
C SER A 135 -3.23 -14.69 9.41
N TYR A 136 -3.93 -15.00 8.30
CA TYR A 136 -4.87 -14.07 7.66
C TYR A 136 -5.93 -13.54 8.63
N ARG A 137 -6.57 -14.44 9.40
CA ARG A 137 -7.60 -14.07 10.36
C ARG A 137 -7.05 -13.16 11.47
N LYS A 138 -5.86 -13.45 12.00
CA LYS A 138 -5.20 -12.65 13.04
C LYS A 138 -4.80 -11.27 12.53
N ALA A 139 -4.16 -11.20 11.36
CA ALA A 139 -3.75 -9.96 10.74
C ALA A 139 -4.96 -9.04 10.46
N ALA A 140 -6.00 -9.58 9.82
CA ALA A 140 -7.21 -8.81 9.53
C ALA A 140 -7.93 -8.36 10.81
N ALA A 141 -7.96 -9.18 11.87
CA ALA A 141 -8.52 -8.79 13.17
C ALA A 141 -7.73 -7.64 13.80
N TYR A 142 -6.39 -7.71 13.78
CA TYR A 142 -5.53 -6.63 14.28
C TYR A 142 -5.77 -5.32 13.53
N VAL A 143 -5.83 -5.34 12.20
CA VAL A 143 -6.10 -4.14 11.38
C VAL A 143 -7.45 -3.53 11.74
N ARG A 144 -8.51 -4.34 11.84
CA ARG A 144 -9.85 -3.86 12.24
C ARG A 144 -9.86 -3.30 13.66
N GLU A 145 -9.14 -3.92 14.59
CA GLU A 145 -8.99 -3.42 15.96
C GLU A 145 -8.31 -2.04 15.97
N GLN A 146 -7.23 -1.85 15.20
CA GLN A 146 -6.57 -0.55 15.11
C GLN A 146 -7.47 0.51 14.46
N ALA A 147 -8.26 0.15 13.45
CA ALA A 147 -9.25 1.04 12.85
C ALA A 147 -10.30 1.48 13.88
N ALA A 148 -10.88 0.54 14.64
CA ALA A 148 -11.84 0.84 15.69
C ALA A 148 -11.25 1.75 16.78
N LEU A 149 -10.00 1.51 17.19
CA LEU A 149 -9.28 2.36 18.15
C LEU A 149 -8.98 3.77 17.61
N ALA A 150 -8.90 3.92 16.29
CA ALA A 150 -8.78 5.21 15.61
C ALA A 150 -10.14 5.91 15.38
N GLY A 151 -11.26 5.25 15.67
CA GLY A 151 -12.60 5.76 15.42
C GLY A 151 -13.10 5.55 13.98
N VAL A 152 -12.41 4.73 13.19
CA VAL A 152 -12.76 4.36 11.81
C VAL A 152 -13.70 3.17 11.82
N LYS A 153 -14.79 3.23 11.05
CA LYS A 153 -15.76 2.13 10.93
C LYS A 153 -15.32 1.16 9.86
N THR A 154 -15.46 -0.14 10.12
CA THR A 154 -15.04 -1.22 9.21
C THR A 154 -16.18 -2.15 8.78
N ASP A 155 -17.42 -1.76 9.10
CA ASP A 155 -18.65 -2.53 8.84
C ASP A 155 -19.35 -2.06 7.56
#